data_AF-A0A5C7MML8-F1
#
_entry.id   AF-A0A5C7MML8-F1
#
_cell.length_a   1.000
_cell.length_b   1.000
_cell.length_c   1.000
_cell.angle_alpha   90.00
_cell.angle_beta   90.00
_cell.angle_gamma   90.00
#
_symmetry.space_group_name_H-M   'P 1'
#
loop_
_entity.id
_entity.type
_entity.pdbx_description
1 polymer ?
#
loop_
_entity_poly.entity_id
_entity_poly.type
_entity_poly.pdbx_seq_one_letter_code
_entity_poly.pdbx_strand_id
1 'polypeptide(L)'
;MSERAHGLPQVVSAYLLPLVLRSRFPAFLRVSSDGHIVERGGALARYGLQQAQIGQAATAQIGLLTGLLPHHGEPLHLSAVQT
;
A
#
# COMPACT_ATOMS: atom_id res chain seq x y z
N MET A 1 8.16 18.18 -8.63
CA MET A 1 9.36 17.54 -9.19
C MET A 1 9.03 16.10 -9.52
N SER A 2 8.76 15.78 -10.78
CA SER A 2 8.52 14.40 -11.23
C SER A 2 9.85 13.87 -11.75
N GLU A 3 10.51 13.01 -10.97
CA GLU A 3 11.68 12.26 -11.42
C GLU A 3 11.26 11.42 -12.63
N ARG A 4 11.61 11.89 -13.82
CA ARG A 4 11.50 11.10 -15.04
C ARG A 4 12.54 10.00 -14.94
N ALA A 5 12.11 8.82 -14.49
CA ALA A 5 12.82 7.58 -14.76
C ALA A 5 13.19 7.61 -16.25
N HIS A 6 14.49 7.64 -16.55
CA HIS A 6 14.98 7.49 -17.91
C HIS A 6 14.36 6.20 -18.45
N GLY A 7 13.50 6.35 -19.46
CA GLY A 7 12.60 5.28 -19.90
C GLY A 7 13.40 4.06 -20.30
N LEU A 8 13.29 2.99 -19.52
CA LEU A 8 13.83 1.69 -19.87
C LEU A 8 13.30 1.29 -21.27
N PRO A 9 14.11 0.63 -22.12
CA PRO A 9 13.63 0.13 -23.40
C PRO A 9 12.34 -0.70 -23.21
N GLN A 10 11.37 -0.55 -24.11
CA GLN A 10 10.05 -1.18 -23.99
C GLN A 10 10.13 -2.69 -23.69
N VAL A 11 11.09 -3.40 -24.31
CA VAL A 11 11.32 -4.83 -24.09
C VAL A 11 11.77 -5.14 -22.65
N VAL A 12 12.59 -4.27 -22.06
CA VAL A 12 13.05 -4.40 -20.68
C VAL A 12 11.87 -4.17 -19.74
N SER A 13 11.13 -3.08 -19.93
CA SER A 13 9.94 -2.75 -19.12
C SER A 13 8.88 -3.85 -19.17
N ALA A 14 8.61 -4.38 -20.37
CA ALA A 14 7.66 -5.48 -20.57
C ALA A 14 8.09 -6.78 -19.88
N TYR A 15 9.39 -7.02 -19.75
CA TYR A 15 9.93 -8.19 -19.05
C TYR A 15 9.93 -8.03 -17.52
N LEU A 16 10.22 -6.82 -17.02
CA LEU A 16 10.36 -6.57 -15.58
C LEU A 16 9.07 -6.80 -14.81
N LEU A 17 7.91 -6.39 -15.35
CA LEU A 17 6.65 -6.57 -14.63
C LEU A 17 6.35 -8.06 -14.34
N PRO A 18 6.31 -8.97 -15.33
CA PRO A 18 6.18 -10.39 -15.07
C PRO A 18 7.27 -10.97 -14.15
N LEU A 19 8.51 -10.50 -14.26
CA LEU A 19 9.60 -10.93 -13.39
C LEU A 19 9.33 -10.54 -11.93
N VAL A 20 8.91 -9.30 -11.67
CA VAL A 20 8.58 -8.81 -10.33
C VAL A 20 7.38 -9.57 -9.76
N LEU A 21 6.32 -9.75 -10.55
CA LEU A 21 5.14 -10.51 -10.11
C LEU A 21 5.50 -11.95 -9.70
N ARG A 22 6.39 -12.62 -10.46
CA ARG A 22 6.83 -14.00 -10.16
C ARG A 22 7.82 -14.10 -9.01
N SER A 23 8.76 -13.16 -8.90
CA SER A 23 9.88 -13.25 -7.93
C SER A 23 9.57 -12.64 -6.59
N ARG A 24 8.69 -11.63 -6.53
CA ARG A 24 8.39 -10.88 -5.30
C ARG A 24 7.09 -11.27 -4.64
N PHE A 25 6.26 -12.09 -5.28
CA PHE A 25 4.98 -12.56 -4.74
C PHE A 25 4.12 -11.42 -4.18
N PRO A 26 3.82 -10.37 -4.97
CA PRO A 26 3.17 -9.19 -4.43
C PRO A 26 1.83 -9.54 -3.78
N ALA A 27 1.54 -8.83 -2.69
CA ALA A 27 0.25 -8.83 -2.03
C ALA A 27 -0.17 -7.37 -1.83
N PHE A 28 -1.48 -7.11 -1.85
CA PHE A 28 -2.00 -5.75 -1.70
C PHE A 28 -3.23 -5.72 -0.82
N LEU A 29 -3.42 -4.56 -0.18
CA LEU A 29 -4.63 -4.15 0.49
C LEU A 29 -5.00 -2.77 -0.05
N ARG A 30 -6.25 -2.60 -0.46
CA ARG A 30 -6.81 -1.28 -0.75
C ARG A 30 -7.67 -0.88 0.42
N VAL A 31 -7.40 0.30 0.96
CA VAL A 31 -8.07 0.86 2.14
C VAL A 31 -8.82 2.12 1.72
N SER A 32 -10.07 2.28 2.16
CA SER A 32 -10.85 3.49 1.95
C SER A 32 -10.28 4.68 2.71
N SER A 33 -10.75 5.89 2.40
CA SER A 33 -10.49 7.08 3.21
C SER A 33 -10.87 6.86 4.68
N ASP A 34 -11.95 6.13 4.94
CA ASP A 34 -12.41 5.88 6.31
C ASP A 34 -11.61 4.76 7.01
N GLY A 35 -10.49 4.32 6.42
CA GLY A 35 -9.58 3.36 7.02
C GLY A 35 -10.03 1.90 6.96
N HIS A 36 -11.03 1.57 6.13
CA HIS A 36 -11.59 0.22 6.03
C HIS A 36 -11.02 -0.52 4.81
N ILE A 37 -10.76 -1.82 4.94
CA ILE A 37 -10.28 -2.63 3.81
C ILE A 37 -11.41 -2.78 2.80
N VAL A 38 -11.20 -2.35 1.56
CA VAL A 38 -12.19 -2.43 0.47
C VAL A 38 -11.79 -3.46 -0.59
N GLU A 39 -10.53 -3.84 -0.65
CA GLU A 39 -10.03 -4.88 -1.55
C GLU A 39 -8.74 -5.50 -1.02
N ARG A 40 -8.48 -6.75 -1.37
CA ARG A 40 -7.24 -7.44 -1.05
C ARG A 40 -6.93 -8.52 -2.06
N GLY A 41 -5.66 -8.83 -2.26
CA GLY A 41 -5.27 -9.91 -3.16
C GLY A 41 -3.78 -10.17 -3.22
N GLY A 42 -3.39 -11.06 -4.14
CA GLY A 42 -2.01 -11.54 -4.27
C GLY A 42 -1.63 -12.55 -3.19
N ALA A 43 -0.33 -12.63 -2.86
CA ALA A 43 0.19 -13.65 -1.95
C ALA A 43 0.06 -13.28 -0.46
N LEU A 44 -1.14 -12.89 -0.01
CA LEU A 44 -1.41 -12.39 1.35
C LEU A 44 -0.86 -13.31 2.46
N ALA A 45 -1.01 -14.62 2.30
CA ALA A 45 -0.48 -15.61 3.25
C ALA A 45 1.03 -15.51 3.47
N ARG A 46 1.82 -15.13 2.46
CA ARG A 46 3.28 -14.98 2.57
C ARG A 46 3.69 -13.86 3.53
N TYR A 47 2.81 -12.89 3.73
CA TYR A 47 3.04 -11.73 4.60
C TYR A 47 2.20 -11.76 5.87
N GLY A 48 1.55 -12.89 6.19
CA GLY A 48 0.68 -13.00 7.36
C GLY A 48 -0.63 -12.20 7.24
N LEU A 49 -1.00 -11.75 6.04
CA LEU A 49 -2.18 -10.90 5.80
C LEU A 49 -3.43 -11.70 5.39
N GLN A 50 -3.35 -13.03 5.38
CA GLN A 50 -4.44 -13.91 4.91
C GLN A 50 -5.75 -13.72 5.68
N GLN A 51 -5.67 -13.31 6.94
CA GLN A 51 -6.84 -13.11 7.81
C GLN A 51 -7.49 -11.73 7.65
N ALA A 52 -6.91 -10.81 6.87
CA ALA A 52 -7.43 -9.44 6.74
C ALA A 52 -8.81 -9.40 6.04
N GLN A 53 -9.86 -8.97 6.72
CA GLN A 53 -11.24 -8.98 6.25
C GLN A 53 -11.61 -7.68 5.55
N ILE A 54 -12.27 -7.80 4.41
CA ILE A 54 -12.91 -6.68 3.70
C ILE A 54 -14.08 -6.15 4.55
N GLY A 55 -14.29 -4.84 4.53
CA GLY A 55 -15.33 -4.13 5.27
C GLY A 55 -14.95 -3.80 6.73
N GLN A 56 -13.83 -4.33 7.21
CA GLN A 56 -13.35 -4.09 8.57
C GLN A 56 -12.23 -3.04 8.59
N ALA A 57 -12.10 -2.35 9.72
CA ALA A 57 -11.03 -1.37 9.92
C ALA A 57 -9.65 -2.03 9.74
N ALA A 58 -8.79 -1.41 8.92
CA ALA A 58 -7.51 -1.99 8.55
C ALA A 58 -6.52 -1.99 9.74
N THR A 59 -6.49 -0.91 10.51
CA THR A 59 -5.61 -0.75 11.70
C THR A 59 -5.98 -1.68 12.85
N ALA A 60 -7.26 -2.07 12.98
CA ALA A 60 -7.72 -3.02 13.98
C ALA A 60 -7.20 -4.45 13.72
N GLN A 61 -6.91 -4.77 12.46
CA GLN A 61 -6.48 -6.10 12.04
C GLN A 61 -4.97 -6.17 11.79
N ILE A 62 -4.37 -5.04 11.41
CA ILE A 62 -2.98 -4.95 10.98
C ILE A 62 -2.36 -3.74 11.68
N GLY A 63 -1.74 -3.99 12.83
CA GLY A 63 -1.15 -2.94 13.67
C GLY A 63 -0.07 -2.12 12.94
N LEU A 64 0.61 -2.69 11.94
CA LEU A 64 1.58 -1.97 11.10
C LEU A 64 0.97 -0.75 10.41
N LEU A 65 -0.32 -0.79 10.06
CA LEU A 65 -0.98 0.31 9.36
C LEU A 65 -1.29 1.50 10.28
N THR A 66 -1.16 1.33 11.60
CA THR A 66 -1.37 2.41 12.57
C THR A 66 -0.35 3.52 12.33
N GLY A 67 -0.83 4.72 12.02
CA GLY A 67 0.01 5.88 11.69
C GLY A 67 0.53 5.90 10.25
N LEU A 68 0.24 4.88 9.43
CA LEU A 68 0.60 4.86 7.99
C LEU A 68 -0.59 5.17 7.08
N LEU A 69 -1.82 5.06 7.59
CA LEU A 69 -3.00 5.48 6.85
C LEU A 69 -3.16 7.00 6.92
N PRO A 70 -3.65 7.62 5.83
CA PRO A 70 -3.98 9.04 5.83
C PRO A 70 -4.91 9.38 6.99
N HIS A 71 -4.60 10.46 7.71
CA HIS A 71 -5.50 10.97 8.73
C HIS A 71 -6.60 11.78 8.06
N HIS A 72 -7.85 11.38 8.28
CA HIS A 72 -9.04 12.09 7.77
C HIS A 72 -9.76 12.91 8.85
N GLY A 73 -9.17 13.02 10.06
CA GLY A 73 -9.65 13.93 11.10
C GLY A 73 -9.17 15.36 10.89
N GLU A 74 -9.38 16.20 11.91
CA GLU A 74 -8.87 17.57 11.90
C GLU A 74 -7.36 17.60 11.61
N PRO A 75 -6.88 18.52 10.74
CA PRO A 75 -5.47 18.66 10.45
C PRO A 75 -4.68 18.79 11.75
N LEU A 76 -3.68 17.94 11.92
CA LEU A 76 -2.82 17.99 13.10
C LEU A 76 -1.86 19.17 12.95
N HIS A 77 -2.09 20.26 13.70
CA HIS A 77 -1.17 21.38 13.71
C HIS A 77 0.05 21.06 14.58
N LEU A 78 1.17 20.72 13.94
CA LEU A 78 2.44 20.44 14.62
C LEU A 78 3.19 21.76 14.84
N SER A 79 3.04 22.34 16.04
CA SER A 79 3.59 23.67 16.41
C SER A 79 5.11 23.82 16.30
N ALA A 80 5.86 22.72 16.21
CA ALA A 80 7.32 22.71 16.08
C ALA A 80 7.81 22.27 14.69
N VAL A 81 6.91 22.11 13.71
CA VAL A 81 7.25 21.72 12.33
C VAL A 81 6.81 22.85 11.40
N GLN A 82 7.76 23.41 10.66
CA GLN A 82 7.46 24.35 9.58
C GLN A 82 6.95 23.55 8.37
N THR A 83 5.70 23.79 7.98
CA THR A 83 5.05 23.21 6.80
C THR A 83 5.23 24.06 5.56
#